data_AF-A0A4R2NJL1-F1
#
_entry.id   AF-A0A4R2NJL1-F1
#
_cell.length_a   1.000
_cell.length_b   1.000
_cell.length_c   1.000
_cell.angle_alpha   90.00
_cell.angle_beta   90.00
_cell.angle_gamma   90.00
#
_symmetry.space_group_name_H-M   'P 1'
#
loop_
_entity.id
_entity.type
_entity.pdbx_description
1 polymer ?
#
loop_
_entity_poly.entity_id
_entity_poly.type
_entity_poly.pdbx_seq_one_letter_code
_entity_poly.pdbx_strand_id
1 'polypeptide(L)' 'GGTNRGNMGGVNATQSPHQGQPASAKINLPPLSVLFLMPEA' A
#
# COMPACT_ATOMS: atom_id res chain seq x y z
N GLY A 1 -19.18 -8.11 6.00
CA GLY A 1 -18.56 -7.95 4.67
C GLY A 1 -17.97 -6.57 4.56
N GLY A 2 -16.76 -6.42 4.02
CA GLY A 2 -16.11 -5.12 3.86
C GLY A 2 -16.72 -4.27 2.74
N THR A 3 -16.33 -2.99 2.64
CA THR A 3 -16.87 -2.05 1.64
C THR A 3 -16.16 -2.11 0.28
N ASN A 4 -15.32 -3.12 0.04
CA ASN A 4 -14.48 -3.26 -1.16
C ASN A 4 -13.60 -2.03 -1.49
N ARG A 5 -13.18 -1.27 -0.47
CA ARG A 5 -12.18 -0.19 -0.64
C ARG A 5 -10.77 -0.79 -0.55
N GLY A 6 -9.82 -0.27 -1.33
CA GLY A 6 -8.43 -0.72 -1.32
C GLY A 6 -7.58 -0.04 -2.39
N ASN A 7 -6.53 -0.74 -2.83
CA ASN A 7 -5.52 -0.23 -3.77
C ASN A 7 -5.66 -0.81 -5.18
N MET A 8 -6.84 -1.30 -5.56
CA MET A 8 -7.11 -1.81 -6.92
C MET A 8 -6.12 -2.91 -7.39
N GLY A 9 -5.64 -3.75 -6.46
CA GLY A 9 -4.76 -4.89 -6.76
C GLY A 9 -3.30 -4.72 -6.32
N GLY A 10 -2.80 -3.49 -6.20
CA GLY A 10 -1.40 -3.26 -5.80
C GLY A 10 -1.02 -1.78 -5.73
N VAL A 11 0.22 -1.50 -5.35
CA VAL A 11 0.78 -0.14 -5.37
C VAL A 11 2.21 -0.17 -5.88
N ASN A 12 2.63 0.89 -6.56
CA ASN A 12 4.00 1.05 -7.04
C ASN A 12 4.81 1.86 -6.03
N ALA A 13 5.93 1.32 -5.57
CA ALA A 13 6.92 2.08 -4.84
C ALA A 13 7.68 3.01 -5.80
N THR A 14 7.90 4.25 -5.38
CA THR A 14 8.66 5.27 -6.11
C THR A 14 9.93 5.61 -5.34
N GLN A 15 10.93 6.19 -6.02
CA GLN A 15 12.18 6.68 -5.40
C GLN A 15 11.94 7.99 -4.62
N SER A 16 11.00 7.95 -3.68
CA SER A 16 10.65 9.04 -2.79
C SER A 16 10.94 8.58 -1.35
N PRO A 17 12.08 8.97 -0.75
CA PRO A 17 12.44 8.52 0.59
C PRO A 17 11.41 8.91 1.64
N HIS A 18 11.07 7.99 2.54
CA HIS A 18 10.10 8.23 3.61
C HIS A 18 10.33 7.25 4.77
N GLN A 19 10.15 7.70 6.02
CA GLN A 19 10.31 6.86 7.22
C GLN A 19 11.66 6.11 7.30
N GLY A 20 12.75 6.73 6.81
CA GLY A 20 14.07 6.12 6.81
C GLY A 20 14.30 5.05 5.73
N GLN A 21 13.33 4.85 4.82
CA GLN A 21 13.47 3.93 3.69
C GLN A 21 13.69 4.71 2.38
N PRO A 22 14.44 4.14 1.40
CA PRO A 22 14.81 4.82 0.17
C PRO A 22 13.66 4.96 -0.84
N ALA A 23 12.63 4.13 -0.73
CA ALA A 23 11.45 4.14 -1.58
C ALA A 23 10.17 4.13 -0.74
N SER A 24 9.08 4.64 -1.31
CA SER A 24 7.77 4.66 -0.66
C SER A 24 6.64 4.55 -1.68
N ALA A 25 5.47 4.10 -1.20
CA ALA A 25 4.24 4.04 -1.98
C ALA A 25 3.13 4.79 -1.23
N LYS A 26 2.25 5.47 -1.97
CA LYS A 26 0.99 5.97 -1.41
C LYS A 26 -0.01 4.83 -1.36
N ILE A 27 -0.67 4.66 -0.22
CA ILE A 27 -1.68 3.62 -0.02
C ILE A 27 -3.02 4.24 0.41
N ASN A 28 -4.10 3.62 -0.03
CA ASN A 28 -5.43 3.76 0.57
C ASN A 28 -5.57 2.68 1.64
N LEU A 29 -5.63 3.08 2.91
CA LEU A 29 -5.90 2.19 4.05
C LEU A 29 -7.39 2.29 4.42
N PRO A 30 -8.22 1.26 4.14
CA PRO A 30 -9.63 1.30 4.49
C PRO A 30 -9.86 1.33 6.02
N PRO A 31 -10.95 1.96 6.49
CA PRO A 31 -11.29 1.96 7.91
C PRO A 31 -11.42 0.55 8.49
N LEU A 32 -10.89 0.35 9.70
CA LEU A 32 -10.94 -0.91 10.45
C LEU A 32 -10.48 -2.12 9.63
N SER A 33 -9.39 -1.95 8.88
CA SER A 33 -8.82 -3.00 8.03
C SER A 33 -7.31 -3.16 8.25
N VAL A 34 -6.77 -4.28 7.76
CA VAL A 34 -5.34 -4.57 7.71
C VAL A 34 -4.98 -4.93 6.27
N LEU A 35 -3.83 -4.46 5.78
CA LEU A 35 -3.31 -4.78 4.45
C LEU A 35 -1.99 -5.54 4.60
N PHE A 36 -1.87 -6.68 3.92
CA PHE A 36 -0.60 -7.36 3.69
C PHE A 36 -0.18 -7.09 2.24
N LEU A 37 1.05 -6.61 2.06
CA LEU A 37 1.63 -6.31 0.75
C LEU A 37 2.91 -7.14 0.60
N MET A 38 3.14 -7.66 -0.60
CA MET A 38 4.36 -8.41 -0.95
C MET A 38 4.84 -7.95 -2.33
N PRO A 39 6.16 -8.02 -2.61
CA PRO A 39 6.65 -7.84 -3.96
C PRO A 39 6.02 -8.83 -4.93
N GLU A 40 5.74 -8.37 -6.15
CA GLU A 40 5.38 -9.27 -7.26
C GLU A 40 6.63 -10.05 -7.70
N ALA A 41 6.42 -11.27 -8.20
CA ALA A 41 7.48 -12.17 -8.65
C ALA A 41 8.01 -11.81 -10.05
#